data_AF-A0A1L9N1A8-F1
#
_entry.id   AF-A0A1L9N1A8-F1
#
_cell.length_a   1.000
_cell.length_b   1.000
_cell.length_c   1.000
_cell.angle_alpha   90.00
_cell.angle_beta   90.00
_cell.angle_gamma   90.00
#
_symmetry.space_group_name_H-M   'P 1'
#
loop_
_entity.id
_entity.type
_entity.pdbx_description
1 polymer ?
#
loop_
_entity_poly.entity_id
_entity_poly.type
_entity_poly.pdbx_seq_one_letter_code
_entity_poly.pdbx_strand_id
1 'polypeptide(L)'
;MDEIPQTQTVALVRELGGSVEFREGYPVPTPGSNEVLAKVLYTGVCQSDLHTKNGTAAGADGNPITKIKLPHVGGHEGVGQIVALGPNCDPDLKVGGLVGIRFASRICRRCEFCLAGTEQYCVKGTNHLHHEDGSFQQYIALDADNLTILPDDIDPKVIGPVLCAGVTAYKAVLNANIRAGNWLVVVGAGGGLGHLAVQYAKAQGALVIGVDAADKRDFVLGLGATEFIDFTSTDPVQRVHEITGLGAHAVVVTAGSAKAFAHPRDLAALESNPSVLFPTFTSSTAWTLGLALRERILSLPPTQRKPALISITLTGGSEPHVIFQCATEPGTVADNEVWVRRKRNTVLRWGVSSWLMRQKMLSSSGAEASEVEAAFVRKFALTSTGGGGAADEFAIHGGAFPIRVRGVDGIVGVVVVSGLKQEDDHQVVVETVREVIAKM
;
A
#
# COMPACT_ATOMS: atom_id res chain seq x y z
N MET A 1 -9.61 -14.34 -43.99
CA MET A 1 -9.98 -13.82 -42.67
C MET A 1 -11.18 -14.61 -42.22
N ASP A 2 -11.13 -15.17 -41.02
CA ASP A 2 -12.29 -15.86 -40.45
C ASP A 2 -13.44 -14.85 -40.29
N GLU A 3 -14.66 -15.32 -40.48
CA GLU A 3 -15.86 -14.51 -40.30
C GLU A 3 -15.98 -14.04 -38.84
N ILE A 4 -16.19 -12.74 -38.62
CA ILE A 4 -16.36 -12.18 -37.27
C ILE A 4 -17.75 -12.60 -36.76
N PRO A 5 -17.86 -13.32 -35.64
CA PRO A 5 -19.14 -13.80 -35.16
C PRO A 5 -20.00 -12.64 -34.64
N GLN A 6 -21.32 -12.79 -34.70
CA GLN A 6 -22.25 -11.78 -34.14
C GLN A 6 -22.27 -11.79 -32.60
N THR A 7 -21.93 -12.92 -32.00
CA THR A 7 -21.91 -13.11 -30.55
C THR A 7 -20.61 -13.75 -30.07
N GLN A 8 -20.33 -13.60 -28.79
CA GLN A 8 -19.13 -14.04 -28.11
C GLN A 8 -19.44 -14.51 -26.68
N THR A 9 -18.46 -15.16 -26.08
CA THR A 9 -18.43 -15.48 -24.65
C THR A 9 -17.66 -14.41 -23.89
N VAL A 10 -18.20 -13.97 -22.75
CA VAL A 10 -17.57 -13.01 -21.84
C VAL A 10 -17.58 -13.54 -20.41
N ALA A 11 -16.60 -13.15 -19.59
CA ALA A 11 -16.65 -13.35 -18.14
C ALA A 11 -17.05 -12.04 -17.48
N LEU A 12 -18.25 -11.99 -16.90
CA LEU A 12 -18.84 -10.78 -16.33
C LEU A 12 -19.24 -10.94 -14.87
N VAL A 13 -19.39 -9.81 -14.17
CA VAL A 13 -20.03 -9.74 -12.85
C VAL A 13 -21.23 -8.80 -12.94
N ARG A 14 -22.36 -9.20 -12.33
CA ARG A 14 -23.60 -8.40 -12.36
C ARG A 14 -23.63 -7.31 -11.29
N GLU A 15 -22.99 -7.59 -10.18
CA GLU A 15 -22.89 -6.72 -9.01
C GLU A 15 -21.53 -6.90 -8.34
N LEU A 16 -21.09 -5.88 -7.62
CA LEU A 16 -19.84 -5.92 -6.85
C LEU A 16 -19.96 -6.98 -5.75
N GLY A 17 -18.92 -7.78 -5.56
CA GLY A 17 -18.89 -8.92 -4.64
C GLY A 17 -19.48 -10.21 -5.24
N GLY A 18 -20.23 -10.13 -6.34
CA GLY A 18 -20.85 -11.28 -7.00
C GLY A 18 -19.84 -12.28 -7.60
N SER A 19 -20.33 -13.42 -8.06
CA SER A 19 -19.52 -14.42 -8.77
C SER A 19 -19.24 -14.01 -10.21
N VAL A 20 -18.14 -14.51 -10.78
CA VAL A 20 -17.86 -14.37 -12.22
C VAL A 20 -18.74 -15.35 -12.99
N GLU A 21 -19.52 -14.83 -13.93
CA GLU A 21 -20.38 -15.59 -14.82
C GLU A 21 -19.78 -15.63 -16.23
N PHE A 22 -19.60 -16.83 -16.78
CA PHE A 22 -19.32 -17.00 -18.20
C PHE A 22 -20.63 -16.94 -18.97
N ARG A 23 -20.82 -15.89 -19.76
CA ARG A 23 -22.04 -15.65 -20.54
C ARG A 23 -21.75 -15.83 -22.02
N GLU A 24 -22.41 -16.81 -22.61
CA GLU A 24 -22.49 -16.99 -24.06
C GLU A 24 -23.52 -16.04 -24.70
N GLY A 25 -23.45 -15.86 -26.02
CA GLY A 25 -24.41 -15.05 -26.76
C GLY A 25 -24.31 -13.55 -26.51
N TYR A 26 -23.22 -13.07 -25.89
CA TYR A 26 -22.99 -11.64 -25.68
C TYR A 26 -22.63 -10.99 -27.02
N PRO A 27 -23.14 -9.80 -27.38
CA PRO A 27 -22.87 -9.21 -28.69
C PRO A 27 -21.38 -8.91 -28.88
N VAL A 28 -20.86 -9.21 -30.08
CA VAL A 28 -19.56 -8.68 -30.53
C VAL A 28 -19.76 -7.20 -30.88
N PRO A 29 -18.94 -6.28 -30.33
CA PRO A 29 -19.09 -4.86 -30.63
C PRO A 29 -18.70 -4.57 -32.08
N THR A 30 -19.45 -3.69 -32.75
CA THR A 30 -19.03 -3.10 -34.02
C THR A 30 -18.11 -1.92 -33.73
N PRO A 31 -16.88 -1.87 -34.28
CA PRO A 31 -15.98 -0.75 -34.04
C PRO A 31 -16.57 0.53 -34.64
N GLY A 32 -16.65 1.58 -33.82
CA GLY A 32 -17.08 2.91 -34.22
C GLY A 32 -16.04 3.66 -35.05
N SER A 33 -16.28 4.95 -35.29
CA SER A 33 -15.26 5.81 -35.90
C SER A 33 -14.03 5.86 -35.01
N ASN A 34 -12.86 5.65 -35.62
CA ASN A 34 -11.55 5.61 -34.97
C ASN A 34 -11.43 4.55 -33.88
N GLU A 35 -12.07 3.41 -34.10
CA GLU A 35 -11.93 2.24 -33.25
C GLU A 35 -11.47 1.03 -34.05
N VAL A 36 -10.74 0.14 -33.39
CA VAL A 36 -10.41 -1.16 -33.94
C VAL A 36 -11.20 -2.22 -33.19
N LEU A 37 -11.59 -3.29 -33.88
CA LEU A 37 -12.06 -4.51 -33.25
C LEU A 37 -10.89 -5.47 -33.12
N ALA A 38 -10.58 -5.88 -31.90
CA ALA A 38 -9.53 -6.85 -31.62
C ALA A 38 -10.13 -8.16 -31.11
N LYS A 39 -9.68 -9.29 -31.66
CA LYS A 39 -9.90 -10.62 -31.08
C LYS A 39 -8.89 -10.83 -29.96
N VAL A 40 -9.35 -10.98 -28.73
CA VAL A 40 -8.48 -11.23 -27.58
C VAL A 40 -7.93 -12.65 -27.68
N LEU A 41 -6.61 -12.75 -27.68
CA LEU A 41 -5.89 -14.03 -27.76
C LEU A 41 -5.59 -14.57 -26.36
N TYR A 42 -5.08 -13.68 -25.50
CA TYR A 42 -4.69 -13.97 -24.11
C TYR A 42 -4.96 -12.74 -23.25
N THR A 43 -5.07 -12.93 -21.95
CA THR A 43 -5.18 -11.83 -21.00
C THR A 43 -4.55 -12.20 -19.67
N GLY A 44 -3.78 -11.28 -19.11
CA GLY A 44 -3.28 -11.39 -17.74
C GLY A 44 -4.40 -11.19 -16.72
N VAL A 45 -4.12 -11.60 -15.48
CA VAL A 45 -5.05 -11.48 -14.35
C VAL A 45 -4.27 -11.00 -13.15
N CYS A 46 -4.70 -9.91 -12.52
CA CYS A 46 -4.04 -9.42 -11.31
C CYS A 46 -5.03 -9.03 -10.21
N GLN A 47 -4.49 -8.62 -9.07
CA GLN A 47 -5.28 -8.24 -7.89
C GLN A 47 -6.21 -7.06 -8.16
N SER A 48 -5.89 -6.18 -9.12
CA SER A 48 -6.75 -5.06 -9.49
C SER A 48 -8.13 -5.55 -9.98
N ASP A 49 -8.17 -6.61 -10.79
CA ASP A 49 -9.43 -7.21 -11.23
C ASP A 49 -10.25 -7.75 -10.04
N LEU A 50 -9.58 -8.34 -9.06
CA LEU A 50 -10.21 -8.87 -7.85
C LEU A 50 -10.74 -7.74 -6.94
N HIS A 51 -9.96 -6.67 -6.77
CA HIS A 51 -10.36 -5.50 -5.98
C HIS A 51 -11.57 -4.80 -6.59
N THR A 52 -11.57 -4.60 -7.90
CA THR A 52 -12.72 -4.06 -8.63
C THR A 52 -13.92 -4.98 -8.49
N LYS A 53 -13.78 -6.27 -8.79
CA LYS A 53 -14.84 -7.27 -8.63
C LYS A 53 -15.45 -7.22 -7.23
N ASN A 54 -14.63 -7.19 -6.18
CA ASN A 54 -15.08 -7.28 -4.79
C ASN A 54 -15.55 -5.95 -4.21
N GLY A 55 -15.47 -4.84 -4.97
CA GLY A 55 -15.82 -3.51 -4.48
C GLY A 55 -14.85 -2.97 -3.42
N THR A 56 -13.62 -3.47 -3.39
CA THR A 56 -12.58 -3.06 -2.43
C THR A 56 -11.49 -2.17 -3.05
N ALA A 57 -11.60 -1.86 -4.36
CA ALA A 57 -10.73 -0.90 -5.01
C ALA A 57 -10.90 0.50 -4.38
N ALA A 58 -9.79 1.14 -4.04
CA ALA A 58 -9.75 2.47 -3.46
C ALA A 58 -9.19 3.49 -4.46
N GLY A 59 -9.74 4.70 -4.42
CA GLY A 59 -9.21 5.86 -5.15
C GLY A 59 -7.93 6.40 -4.51
N ALA A 60 -7.35 7.41 -5.14
CA ALA A 60 -6.14 8.06 -4.65
C ALA A 60 -6.31 8.74 -3.27
N ASP A 61 -7.55 9.06 -2.88
CA ASP A 61 -7.93 9.61 -1.59
C ASP A 61 -8.19 8.53 -0.52
N GLY A 62 -8.06 7.25 -0.88
CA GLY A 62 -8.34 6.10 -0.02
C GLY A 62 -9.83 5.75 0.09
N ASN A 63 -10.72 6.49 -0.58
CA ASN A 63 -12.14 6.19 -0.57
C ASN A 63 -12.48 5.06 -1.55
N PRO A 64 -13.49 4.21 -1.26
CA PRO A 64 -13.91 3.16 -2.19
C PRO A 64 -14.36 3.70 -3.55
N ILE A 65 -13.94 3.04 -4.62
CA ILE A 65 -14.41 3.32 -5.99
C ILE A 65 -15.78 2.67 -6.15
N THR A 66 -16.84 3.49 -6.10
CA THR A 66 -18.23 3.01 -6.17
C THR A 66 -18.85 3.14 -7.55
N LYS A 67 -18.30 3.98 -8.42
CA LYS A 67 -18.81 4.22 -9.77
C LYS A 67 -18.18 3.26 -10.78
N ILE A 68 -18.63 2.01 -10.77
CA ILE A 68 -18.21 0.95 -11.70
C ILE A 68 -19.36 0.62 -12.65
N LYS A 69 -19.11 0.51 -13.96
CA LYS A 69 -20.06 0.05 -14.97
C LYS A 69 -20.49 -1.39 -14.66
N LEU A 70 -21.79 -1.64 -14.49
CA LEU A 70 -22.37 -2.97 -14.29
C LEU A 70 -23.44 -3.28 -15.36
N PRO A 71 -23.58 -4.54 -15.85
CA PRO A 71 -22.66 -5.66 -15.60
C PRO A 71 -21.27 -5.35 -16.16
N HIS A 72 -20.25 -5.81 -15.43
CA HIS A 72 -18.84 -5.50 -15.69
C HIS A 72 -18.14 -6.71 -16.31
N VAL A 73 -17.57 -6.55 -17.50
CA VAL A 73 -16.55 -7.48 -18.02
C VAL A 73 -15.19 -6.94 -17.58
N GLY A 74 -14.43 -7.70 -16.80
CA GLY A 74 -13.13 -7.28 -16.26
C GLY A 74 -11.96 -7.44 -17.24
N GLY A 75 -10.74 -7.29 -16.72
CA GLY A 75 -9.50 -7.57 -17.43
C GLY A 75 -8.87 -6.35 -18.09
N HIS A 76 -7.58 -6.13 -17.85
CA HIS A 76 -6.86 -4.95 -18.34
C HIS A 76 -5.40 -5.26 -18.72
N GLU A 77 -5.15 -6.52 -19.06
CA GLU A 77 -3.86 -7.08 -19.44
C GLU A 77 -3.99 -7.92 -20.72
N GLY A 78 -4.87 -7.51 -21.62
CA GLY A 78 -5.25 -8.28 -22.80
C GLY A 78 -4.27 -8.12 -23.95
N VAL A 79 -4.09 -9.18 -24.71
CA VAL A 79 -3.32 -9.21 -25.96
C VAL A 79 -4.30 -9.58 -27.07
N GLY A 80 -4.53 -8.65 -27.98
CA GLY A 80 -5.48 -8.82 -29.07
C GLY A 80 -4.81 -8.82 -30.44
N GLN A 81 -5.50 -9.41 -31.41
CA GLN A 81 -5.20 -9.25 -32.83
C GLN A 81 -6.30 -8.41 -33.48
N ILE A 82 -5.93 -7.36 -34.21
CA ILE A 82 -6.89 -6.53 -34.95
C ILE A 82 -7.58 -7.40 -36.01
N VAL A 83 -8.92 -7.46 -35.98
CA VAL A 83 -9.74 -8.19 -36.96
C VAL A 83 -10.59 -7.27 -37.84
N ALA A 84 -10.84 -6.04 -37.40
CA ALA A 84 -11.50 -5.01 -38.21
C ALA A 84 -11.07 -3.60 -37.78
N LEU A 85 -11.17 -2.65 -38.72
CA LEU A 85 -10.95 -1.22 -38.49
C LEU A 85 -12.26 -0.48 -38.74
N GLY A 86 -12.62 0.41 -37.82
CA GLY A 86 -13.72 1.34 -38.02
C GLY A 86 -13.33 2.49 -38.96
N PRO A 87 -14.30 3.34 -39.36
CA PRO A 87 -14.02 4.52 -40.19
C PRO A 87 -13.00 5.45 -39.55
N ASN A 88 -12.20 6.18 -40.33
CA ASN A 88 -11.24 7.20 -39.85
C ASN A 88 -10.09 6.69 -38.95
N CYS A 89 -9.86 5.37 -38.86
CA CYS A 89 -8.63 4.86 -38.25
C CYS A 89 -7.41 5.33 -39.05
N ASP A 90 -6.28 5.51 -38.36
CA ASP A 90 -5.00 5.82 -38.98
C ASP A 90 -4.66 4.77 -40.07
N PRO A 91 -4.21 5.20 -41.27
CA PRO A 91 -3.91 4.29 -42.37
C PRO A 91 -2.77 3.30 -42.06
N ASP A 92 -1.92 3.55 -41.07
CA ASP A 92 -0.82 2.66 -40.69
C ASP A 92 -1.30 1.46 -39.86
N LEU A 93 -2.49 1.51 -39.27
CA LEU A 93 -3.09 0.36 -38.59
C LEU A 93 -3.52 -0.71 -39.59
N LYS A 94 -3.17 -1.97 -39.30
CA LYS A 94 -3.45 -3.13 -40.17
C LYS A 94 -4.21 -4.22 -39.44
N VAL A 95 -5.17 -4.81 -40.14
CA VAL A 95 -5.78 -6.08 -39.71
C VAL A 95 -4.68 -7.15 -39.63
N GLY A 96 -4.68 -7.91 -38.55
CA GLY A 96 -3.64 -8.89 -38.21
C GLY A 96 -2.60 -8.36 -37.22
N GLY A 97 -2.48 -7.04 -37.03
CA GLY A 97 -1.55 -6.44 -36.07
C GLY A 97 -1.89 -6.80 -34.62
N LEU A 98 -0.85 -6.98 -33.80
CA LEU A 98 -0.98 -7.27 -32.38
C LEU A 98 -1.13 -5.97 -31.57
N VAL A 99 -2.06 -5.97 -30.61
CA VAL A 99 -2.35 -4.83 -29.75
C VAL A 99 -2.48 -5.23 -28.29
N GLY A 100 -2.05 -4.35 -27.39
CA GLY A 100 -2.23 -4.47 -25.95
C GLY A 100 -3.47 -3.71 -25.45
N ILE A 101 -4.23 -4.37 -24.57
CA ILE A 101 -5.41 -3.85 -23.89
C ILE A 101 -4.99 -3.57 -22.44
N ARG A 102 -4.59 -2.33 -22.16
CA ARG A 102 -4.04 -1.85 -20.87
C ARG A 102 -5.12 -1.29 -19.97
N PHE A 103 -4.81 -0.97 -18.71
CA PHE A 103 -5.74 -0.29 -17.79
C PHE A 103 -6.50 0.92 -18.40
N ALA A 104 -5.78 1.93 -18.90
CA ALA A 104 -6.41 3.11 -19.50
C ALA A 104 -7.01 2.78 -20.87
N SER A 105 -8.32 2.98 -21.03
CA SER A 105 -9.04 2.65 -22.25
C SER A 105 -9.10 3.83 -23.23
N ARG A 106 -9.51 5.02 -22.76
CA ARG A 106 -9.56 6.25 -23.58
C ARG A 106 -9.06 7.46 -22.84
N ILE A 107 -8.64 8.44 -23.62
CA ILE A 107 -8.08 9.72 -23.16
C ILE A 107 -8.61 10.85 -24.06
N CYS A 108 -8.69 12.08 -23.54
CA CYS A 108 -9.28 13.18 -24.31
C CYS A 108 -8.30 13.86 -25.28
N ARG A 109 -6.99 13.64 -25.11
CA ARG A 109 -5.90 14.16 -25.96
C ARG A 109 -5.83 15.68 -26.12
N ARG A 110 -6.54 16.42 -25.26
CA ARG A 110 -6.67 17.88 -25.36
C ARG A 110 -6.62 18.63 -24.03
N CYS A 111 -6.61 17.90 -22.91
CA CYS A 111 -6.39 18.50 -21.58
C CYS A 111 -4.90 18.62 -21.29
N GLU A 112 -4.53 19.46 -20.33
CA GLU A 112 -3.12 19.70 -19.97
C GLU A 112 -2.35 18.40 -19.69
N PHE A 113 -2.98 17.44 -19.01
CA PHE A 113 -2.35 16.17 -18.67
C PHE A 113 -2.03 15.33 -19.90
N CYS A 114 -2.94 15.28 -20.88
CA CYS A 114 -2.68 14.56 -22.12
C CYS A 114 -1.65 15.27 -22.98
N LEU A 115 -1.66 16.61 -23.03
CA LEU A 115 -0.67 17.34 -23.81
C LEU A 115 0.73 17.29 -23.16
N ALA A 116 0.80 16.99 -21.86
CA ALA A 116 2.04 16.82 -21.12
C ALA A 116 2.58 15.37 -21.08
N GLY A 117 1.95 14.41 -21.75
CA GLY A 117 2.37 13.00 -21.69
C GLY A 117 2.10 12.35 -20.33
N THR A 118 1.08 12.82 -19.62
CA THR A 118 0.65 12.33 -18.30
C THR A 118 -0.84 11.96 -18.31
N GLU A 119 -1.26 11.29 -19.37
CA GLU A 119 -2.63 10.94 -19.69
C GLU A 119 -3.34 10.13 -18.58
N GLN A 120 -2.60 9.49 -17.67
CA GLN A 120 -3.15 8.84 -16.49
C GLN A 120 -3.95 9.79 -15.58
N TYR A 121 -3.71 11.10 -15.69
CA TYR A 121 -4.44 12.14 -14.96
C TYR A 121 -5.52 12.81 -15.82
N CYS A 122 -5.84 12.27 -17.00
CA CYS A 122 -6.85 12.83 -17.88
C CYS A 122 -8.21 12.96 -17.17
N VAL A 123 -8.74 14.18 -17.10
CA VAL A 123 -10.05 14.48 -16.47
C VAL A 123 -11.26 13.89 -17.20
N LYS A 124 -11.06 13.39 -18.42
CA LYS A 124 -12.07 12.62 -19.17
C LYS A 124 -11.57 11.23 -19.56
N GLY A 125 -10.53 10.74 -18.87
CA GLY A 125 -9.99 9.41 -19.11
C GLY A 125 -10.97 8.33 -18.65
N THR A 126 -10.98 7.22 -19.36
CA THR A 126 -11.72 6.00 -18.99
C THR A 126 -10.76 4.84 -18.81
N ASN A 127 -11.22 3.76 -18.18
CA ASN A 127 -10.41 2.56 -17.98
C ASN A 127 -11.29 1.30 -18.03
N HIS A 128 -10.65 0.16 -18.32
CA HIS A 128 -11.30 -1.14 -18.53
C HIS A 128 -11.75 -1.84 -17.24
N LEU A 129 -11.49 -1.27 -16.05
CA LEU A 129 -11.99 -1.82 -14.78
C LEU A 129 -13.23 -1.08 -14.25
N HIS A 130 -13.38 0.21 -14.54
CA HIS A 130 -14.42 1.03 -13.91
C HIS A 130 -15.43 1.57 -14.93
N HIS A 131 -15.00 1.90 -16.14
CA HIS A 131 -15.80 2.69 -17.08
C HIS A 131 -16.23 1.92 -18.31
N GLU A 132 -15.35 1.07 -18.83
CA GLU A 132 -15.54 0.30 -20.06
C GLU A 132 -15.31 -1.19 -19.80
N ASP A 133 -15.84 -2.04 -20.68
CA ASP A 133 -15.60 -3.48 -20.61
C ASP A 133 -14.14 -3.79 -20.95
N GLY A 134 -13.56 -4.75 -20.21
CA GLY A 134 -12.18 -5.14 -20.31
C GLY A 134 -11.93 -6.39 -21.16
N SER A 135 -10.74 -6.96 -21.04
CA SER A 135 -10.23 -8.05 -21.89
C SER A 135 -10.71 -9.46 -21.52
N PHE A 136 -11.57 -9.64 -20.51
CA PHE A 136 -12.20 -10.94 -20.22
C PHE A 136 -13.37 -11.26 -21.16
N GLN A 137 -13.15 -11.08 -22.46
CA GLN A 137 -14.07 -11.34 -23.56
C GLN A 137 -13.30 -11.77 -24.81
N GLN A 138 -13.97 -12.36 -25.80
CA GLN A 138 -13.30 -12.83 -27.02
C GLN A 138 -12.99 -11.71 -28.02
N TYR A 139 -13.80 -10.64 -28.03
CA TYR A 139 -13.69 -9.51 -28.96
C TYR A 139 -13.98 -8.20 -28.23
N ILE A 140 -13.15 -7.19 -28.47
CA ILE A 140 -13.24 -5.88 -27.82
C ILE A 140 -13.00 -4.75 -28.84
N ALA A 141 -13.80 -3.69 -28.75
CA ALA A 141 -13.58 -2.45 -29.48
C ALA A 141 -12.66 -1.52 -28.68
N LEU A 142 -11.64 -0.96 -29.33
CA LEU A 142 -10.59 -0.16 -28.69
C LEU A 142 -10.41 1.16 -29.45
N ASP A 143 -10.17 2.25 -28.72
CA ASP A 143 -9.84 3.55 -29.32
C ASP A 143 -8.50 3.48 -30.04
N ALA A 144 -8.52 3.68 -31.36
CA ALA A 144 -7.36 3.54 -32.24
C ALA A 144 -6.21 4.49 -31.83
N ASP A 145 -6.54 5.65 -31.26
CA ASP A 145 -5.56 6.68 -30.87
C ASP A 145 -4.95 6.46 -29.47
N ASN A 146 -5.40 5.45 -28.73
CA ASN A 146 -4.82 5.06 -27.44
C ASN A 146 -4.37 3.58 -27.43
N LEU A 147 -4.23 2.98 -28.61
CA LEU A 147 -3.75 1.62 -28.78
C LEU A 147 -2.29 1.48 -28.34
N THR A 148 -1.96 0.31 -27.79
CA THR A 148 -0.57 -0.14 -27.69
C THR A 148 -0.32 -1.13 -28.80
N ILE A 149 0.36 -0.68 -29.85
CA ILE A 149 0.83 -1.56 -30.92
C ILE A 149 1.96 -2.41 -30.35
N LEU A 150 1.84 -3.73 -30.48
CA LEU A 150 2.86 -4.67 -30.04
C LEU A 150 3.77 -5.05 -31.20
N PRO A 151 5.07 -5.27 -30.95
CA PRO A 151 5.98 -5.81 -31.95
C PRO A 151 5.52 -7.18 -32.47
N ASP A 152 5.77 -7.46 -33.76
CA ASP A 152 5.37 -8.72 -34.40
C ASP A 152 6.16 -9.94 -33.90
N ASP A 153 7.32 -9.73 -33.27
CA ASP A 153 8.21 -10.77 -32.76
C ASP A 153 7.93 -11.17 -31.30
N ILE A 154 6.88 -10.60 -30.69
CA ILE A 154 6.50 -10.91 -29.31
C ILE A 154 5.64 -12.18 -29.22
N ASP A 155 5.87 -13.03 -28.21
CA ASP A 155 4.94 -14.13 -27.92
C ASP A 155 3.68 -13.57 -27.21
N PRO A 156 2.49 -13.63 -27.85
CA PRO A 156 1.27 -13.08 -27.29
C PRO A 156 0.83 -13.78 -26.00
N LYS A 157 1.34 -14.99 -25.70
CA LYS A 157 1.01 -15.73 -24.47
C LYS A 157 1.62 -15.12 -23.22
N VAL A 158 2.78 -14.47 -23.35
CA VAL A 158 3.59 -14.06 -22.18
C VAL A 158 3.59 -12.55 -21.96
N ILE A 159 3.16 -11.76 -22.95
CA ILE A 159 3.27 -10.29 -22.88
C ILE A 159 2.16 -9.61 -22.08
N GLY A 160 1.02 -10.27 -21.86
CA GLY A 160 -0.13 -9.72 -21.12
C GLY A 160 0.25 -9.06 -19.78
N PRO A 161 0.95 -9.75 -18.86
CA PRO A 161 1.39 -9.18 -17.59
C PRO A 161 2.30 -7.95 -17.70
N VAL A 162 3.03 -7.79 -18.81
CA VAL A 162 3.88 -6.61 -19.04
C VAL A 162 3.02 -5.36 -19.23
N LEU A 163 1.80 -5.49 -19.77
CA LEU A 163 0.87 -4.38 -20.02
C LEU A 163 0.34 -3.71 -18.75
N CYS A 164 0.49 -4.36 -17.58
CA CYS A 164 0.16 -3.78 -16.27
C CYS A 164 1.37 -3.80 -15.33
N ALA A 165 1.76 -4.97 -14.83
CA ALA A 165 2.86 -5.11 -13.88
C ALA A 165 4.20 -4.64 -14.46
N GLY A 166 4.46 -4.95 -15.74
CA GLY A 166 5.71 -4.57 -16.40
C GLY A 166 5.86 -3.07 -16.58
N VAL A 167 4.90 -2.40 -17.21
CA VAL A 167 4.93 -0.93 -17.37
C VAL A 167 4.91 -0.20 -16.03
N THR A 168 4.22 -0.74 -15.02
CA THR A 168 4.21 -0.18 -13.66
C THR A 168 5.58 -0.29 -12.99
N ALA A 169 6.20 -1.46 -13.03
CA ALA A 169 7.55 -1.68 -12.50
C ALA A 169 8.59 -0.82 -13.23
N TYR A 170 8.52 -0.74 -14.56
CA TYR A 170 9.38 0.10 -15.37
C TYR A 170 9.24 1.59 -14.99
N LYS A 171 8.00 2.08 -14.86
CA LYS A 171 7.75 3.47 -14.45
C LYS A 171 8.22 3.75 -13.03
N ALA A 172 8.08 2.81 -12.10
CA ALA A 172 8.60 2.94 -10.74
C ALA A 172 10.13 3.09 -10.72
N VAL A 173 10.84 2.26 -11.51
CA VAL A 173 12.30 2.37 -11.68
C VAL A 173 12.70 3.68 -12.35
N LEU A 174 11.98 4.13 -13.38
CA LEU A 174 12.24 5.44 -13.98
C LEU A 174 12.06 6.60 -12.99
N ASN A 175 10.99 6.57 -12.18
CA ASN A 175 10.71 7.59 -11.18
C ASN A 175 11.74 7.59 -10.04
N ALA A 176 12.43 6.46 -9.80
CA ALA A 176 13.54 6.40 -8.87
C ALA A 176 14.76 7.22 -9.33
N ASN A 177 14.80 7.65 -10.61
CA ASN A 177 15.85 8.47 -11.20
C ASN A 177 17.26 7.90 -10.93
N ILE A 178 17.37 6.58 -11.01
CA ILE A 178 18.59 5.84 -10.70
C ILE A 178 19.62 6.05 -11.80
N ARG A 179 20.90 6.20 -11.44
CA ARG A 179 22.01 6.23 -12.40
C ARG A 179 22.75 4.91 -12.42
N ALA A 180 23.42 4.61 -13.52
CA ALA A 180 24.29 3.44 -13.61
C ALA A 180 25.29 3.41 -12.43
N GLY A 181 25.44 2.25 -11.79
CA GLY A 181 26.27 2.04 -10.60
C GLY A 181 25.63 2.45 -9.27
N ASN A 182 24.45 3.10 -9.26
CA ASN A 182 23.75 3.38 -8.01
C ASN A 182 23.08 2.11 -7.45
N TRP A 183 22.96 2.06 -6.12
CA TRP A 183 22.22 1.02 -5.41
C TRP A 183 20.72 1.29 -5.42
N LEU A 184 19.93 0.32 -5.91
CA LEU A 184 18.47 0.32 -5.85
C LEU A 184 17.98 -0.90 -5.08
N VAL A 185 17.17 -0.68 -4.05
CA VAL A 185 16.53 -1.76 -3.28
C VAL A 185 15.16 -2.06 -3.86
N VAL A 186 14.86 -3.33 -4.12
CA VAL A 186 13.51 -3.79 -4.50
C VAL A 186 12.94 -4.60 -3.35
N VAL A 187 11.88 -4.11 -2.72
CA VAL A 187 11.19 -4.82 -1.62
C VAL A 187 10.03 -5.65 -2.20
N GLY A 188 10.03 -6.95 -1.92
CA GLY A 188 9.17 -7.93 -2.60
C GLY A 188 9.73 -8.37 -3.96
N ALA A 189 11.06 -8.46 -4.07
CA ALA A 189 11.79 -8.68 -5.32
C ALA A 189 11.44 -10.00 -6.04
N GLY A 190 10.99 -11.02 -5.32
CA GLY A 190 10.57 -12.31 -5.87
C GLY A 190 9.08 -12.37 -6.24
N GLY A 191 8.33 -11.27 -6.05
CA GLY A 191 6.92 -11.15 -6.38
C GLY A 191 6.64 -10.81 -7.86
N GLY A 192 5.36 -10.79 -8.24
CA GLY A 192 4.92 -10.54 -9.62
C GLY A 192 5.34 -9.17 -10.20
N LEU A 193 5.41 -8.13 -9.38
CA LEU A 193 5.92 -6.81 -9.83
C LEU A 193 7.43 -6.68 -9.57
N GLY A 194 7.90 -7.16 -8.42
CA GLY A 194 9.29 -7.01 -7.98
C GLY A 194 10.29 -7.64 -8.95
N HIS A 195 9.98 -8.82 -9.50
CA HIS A 195 10.90 -9.50 -10.41
C HIS A 195 11.12 -8.73 -11.73
N LEU A 196 10.11 -7.96 -12.18
CA LEU A 196 10.24 -7.05 -13.32
C LEU A 196 11.03 -5.81 -12.93
N ALA A 197 10.80 -5.26 -11.73
CA ALA A 197 11.57 -4.12 -11.22
C ALA A 197 13.07 -4.44 -11.11
N VAL A 198 13.44 -5.65 -10.66
CA VAL A 198 14.83 -6.14 -10.63
C VAL A 198 15.44 -6.09 -12.03
N GLN A 199 14.77 -6.69 -13.03
CA GLN A 199 15.27 -6.74 -14.41
C GLN A 199 15.39 -5.35 -15.04
N TYR A 200 14.38 -4.48 -14.86
CA TYR A 200 14.44 -3.12 -15.40
C TYR A 200 15.52 -2.27 -14.72
N ALA A 201 15.67 -2.36 -13.40
CA ALA A 201 16.74 -1.66 -12.69
C ALA A 201 18.13 -2.13 -13.14
N LYS A 202 18.30 -3.45 -13.33
CA LYS A 202 19.53 -4.02 -13.87
C LYS A 202 19.81 -3.53 -15.29
N ALA A 203 18.79 -3.50 -16.16
CA ALA A 203 18.91 -3.00 -17.53
C ALA A 203 19.28 -1.50 -17.58
N GLN A 204 18.87 -0.71 -16.60
CA GLN A 204 19.29 0.70 -16.43
C GLN A 204 20.68 0.85 -15.78
N GLY A 205 21.36 -0.26 -15.47
CA GLY A 205 22.72 -0.27 -14.93
C GLY A 205 22.81 -0.10 -13.41
N ALA A 206 21.69 -0.21 -12.67
CA ALA A 206 21.72 -0.18 -11.21
C ALA A 206 22.35 -1.45 -10.62
N LEU A 207 22.94 -1.30 -9.44
CA LEU A 207 23.26 -2.41 -8.54
C LEU A 207 22.02 -2.69 -7.70
N VAL A 208 21.44 -3.88 -7.84
CA VAL A 208 20.13 -4.19 -7.27
C VAL A 208 20.28 -5.03 -6.01
N ILE A 209 19.66 -4.60 -4.91
CA ILE A 209 19.48 -5.39 -3.70
C ILE A 209 18.03 -5.87 -3.68
N GLY A 210 17.81 -7.17 -3.83
CA GLY A 210 16.48 -7.77 -3.67
C GLY A 210 16.18 -8.11 -2.22
N VAL A 211 15.04 -7.66 -1.69
CA VAL A 211 14.57 -8.02 -0.36
C VAL A 211 13.32 -8.89 -0.50
N ASP A 212 13.38 -10.14 -0.06
CA ASP A 212 12.26 -11.08 -0.06
C ASP A 212 12.50 -12.24 0.95
N ALA A 213 11.61 -13.24 0.99
CA ALA A 213 11.80 -14.44 1.81
C ALA A 213 12.87 -15.38 1.22
N ALA A 214 13.55 -16.15 2.08
CA ALA A 214 14.70 -16.99 1.70
C ALA A 214 14.48 -17.90 0.47
N ASP A 215 13.29 -18.46 0.29
CA ASP A 215 12.96 -19.36 -0.83
C ASP A 215 12.98 -18.67 -2.21
N LYS A 216 12.96 -17.33 -2.24
CA LYS A 216 13.04 -16.52 -3.45
C LYS A 216 14.45 -16.14 -3.86
N ARG A 217 15.47 -16.45 -3.05
CA ARG A 217 16.85 -15.99 -3.24
C ARG A 217 17.40 -16.30 -4.63
N ASP A 218 17.39 -17.56 -5.02
CA ASP A 218 18.02 -17.99 -6.27
C ASP A 218 17.27 -17.47 -7.49
N PHE A 219 15.95 -17.35 -7.39
CA PHE A 219 15.13 -16.69 -8.42
C PHE A 219 15.53 -15.22 -8.59
N VAL A 220 15.59 -14.46 -7.50
CA VAL A 220 15.91 -13.02 -7.54
C VAL A 220 17.34 -12.76 -8.03
N LEU A 221 18.31 -13.54 -7.57
CA LEU A 221 19.70 -13.45 -8.06
C LEU A 221 19.82 -13.87 -9.52
N GLY A 222 19.08 -14.91 -9.94
CA GLY A 222 19.03 -15.36 -11.34
C GLY A 222 18.49 -14.31 -12.31
N LEU A 223 17.68 -13.36 -11.83
CA LEU A 223 17.17 -12.23 -12.60
C LEU A 223 18.15 -11.05 -12.71
N GLY A 224 19.33 -11.14 -12.05
CA GLY A 224 20.38 -10.13 -12.12
C GLY A 224 20.45 -9.20 -10.92
N ALA A 225 19.79 -9.51 -9.80
CA ALA A 225 20.05 -8.84 -8.54
C ALA A 225 21.53 -9.05 -8.13
N THR A 226 22.17 -7.99 -7.64
CA THR A 226 23.56 -8.02 -7.18
C THR A 226 23.66 -8.66 -5.80
N GLU A 227 22.71 -8.34 -4.92
CA GLU A 227 22.62 -8.88 -3.57
C GLU A 227 21.19 -9.30 -3.26
N PHE A 228 21.04 -10.21 -2.30
CA PHE A 228 19.75 -10.65 -1.78
C PHE A 228 19.73 -10.56 -0.25
N ILE A 229 18.63 -10.06 0.30
CA ILE A 229 18.40 -10.00 1.74
C ILE A 229 17.12 -10.76 2.07
N ASP A 230 17.28 -11.77 2.94
CA ASP A 230 16.16 -12.49 3.55
C ASP A 230 15.62 -11.68 4.74
N PHE A 231 14.46 -11.04 4.55
CA PHE A 231 13.85 -10.24 5.63
C PHE A 231 13.33 -11.09 6.79
N THR A 232 13.26 -12.42 6.64
CA THR A 232 12.77 -13.32 7.70
C THR A 232 13.84 -13.65 8.74
N SER A 233 15.12 -13.49 8.38
CA SER A 233 16.27 -13.82 9.23
C SER A 233 17.15 -12.63 9.57
N THR A 234 17.06 -11.53 8.82
CA THR A 234 17.93 -10.35 8.97
C THR A 234 17.14 -9.06 8.88
N ASP A 235 17.54 -8.01 9.62
CA ASP A 235 17.00 -6.66 9.40
C ASP A 235 17.46 -6.11 8.02
N PRO A 236 16.52 -5.87 7.09
CA PRO A 236 16.87 -5.36 5.78
C PRO A 236 17.54 -3.99 5.80
N VAL A 237 17.17 -3.13 6.76
CA VAL A 237 17.73 -1.77 6.83
C VAL A 237 19.21 -1.85 7.18
N GLN A 238 19.54 -2.54 8.28
CA GLN A 238 20.92 -2.78 8.68
C GLN A 238 21.73 -3.42 7.54
N ARG A 239 21.20 -4.47 6.92
CA ARG A 239 21.94 -5.19 5.89
C ARG A 239 22.18 -4.36 4.63
N VAL A 240 21.24 -3.49 4.24
CA VAL A 240 21.45 -2.50 3.18
C VAL A 240 22.58 -1.53 3.55
N HIS A 241 22.63 -1.03 4.78
CA HIS A 241 23.73 -0.17 5.23
C HIS A 241 25.09 -0.88 5.18
N GLU A 242 25.17 -2.15 5.56
CA GLU A 242 26.40 -2.94 5.48
C GLU A 242 26.89 -3.13 4.03
N ILE A 243 25.97 -3.42 3.11
CA ILE A 243 26.29 -3.63 1.68
C ILE A 243 26.73 -2.31 1.02
N THR A 244 26.04 -1.22 1.32
CA THR A 244 26.18 0.06 0.61
C THR A 244 27.05 1.09 1.32
N GLY A 245 27.40 0.85 2.59
CA GLY A 245 28.12 1.76 3.48
C GLY A 245 27.28 2.89 4.09
N LEU A 246 26.26 3.40 3.37
CA LEU A 246 25.46 4.57 3.78
C LEU A 246 23.95 4.41 3.61
N GLY A 247 23.50 3.46 2.79
CA GLY A 247 22.11 3.33 2.35
C GLY A 247 22.00 3.28 0.82
N ALA A 248 20.85 2.81 0.33
CA ALA A 248 20.57 2.79 -1.10
C ALA A 248 20.19 4.17 -1.65
N HIS A 249 20.40 4.39 -2.95
CA HIS A 249 20.06 5.66 -3.61
C HIS A 249 18.56 5.78 -3.84
N ALA A 250 17.89 4.65 -4.06
CA ALA A 250 16.45 4.58 -4.20
C ALA A 250 15.90 3.23 -3.71
N VAL A 251 14.60 3.22 -3.41
CA VAL A 251 13.85 2.01 -3.02
C VAL A 251 12.58 1.93 -3.86
N VAL A 252 12.32 0.76 -4.44
CA VAL A 252 11.06 0.41 -5.09
C VAL A 252 10.35 -0.63 -4.22
N VAL A 253 9.19 -0.27 -3.69
CA VAL A 253 8.40 -1.14 -2.81
C VAL A 253 7.27 -1.77 -3.61
N THR A 254 7.36 -3.08 -3.82
CA THR A 254 6.31 -3.88 -4.50
C THR A 254 5.55 -4.82 -3.55
N ALA A 255 5.98 -4.90 -2.29
CA ALA A 255 5.30 -5.66 -1.26
C ALA A 255 4.05 -4.93 -0.76
N GLY A 256 2.93 -5.64 -0.62
CA GLY A 256 1.67 -5.10 -0.08
C GLY A 256 1.62 -4.98 1.45
N SER A 257 2.74 -5.20 2.15
CA SER A 257 2.81 -5.13 3.61
C SER A 257 3.07 -3.70 4.07
N ALA A 258 2.25 -3.19 5.00
CA ALA A 258 2.48 -1.88 5.62
C ALA A 258 3.87 -1.76 6.26
N LYS A 259 4.43 -2.87 6.78
CA LYS A 259 5.79 -2.91 7.35
C LYS A 259 6.87 -2.54 6.33
N ALA A 260 6.65 -2.84 5.05
CA ALA A 260 7.60 -2.50 3.98
C ALA A 260 7.69 -0.98 3.73
N PHE A 261 6.69 -0.21 4.17
CA PHE A 261 6.63 1.25 4.06
C PHE A 261 6.97 1.97 5.38
N ALA A 262 7.21 1.23 6.46
CA ALA A 262 7.35 1.80 7.80
C ALA A 262 8.80 2.29 8.06
N HIS A 263 9.18 3.44 7.54
CA HIS A 263 10.41 4.13 7.96
C HIS A 263 10.12 5.10 9.14
N PRO A 264 11.04 5.30 10.12
CA PRO A 264 10.83 6.23 11.23
C PRO A 264 10.50 7.67 10.81
N ARG A 265 10.97 8.11 9.63
CA ARG A 265 10.61 9.42 9.05
C ARG A 265 9.13 9.47 8.64
N ASP A 266 8.58 8.37 8.13
CA ASP A 266 7.19 8.26 7.71
C ASP A 266 6.25 8.18 8.92
N LEU A 267 6.67 7.52 10.00
CA LEU A 267 5.96 7.53 11.28
C LEU A 267 5.96 8.92 11.94
N ALA A 268 7.07 9.66 11.85
CA ALA A 268 7.12 11.05 12.32
C ALA A 268 6.22 11.99 11.49
N ALA A 269 6.17 11.79 10.17
CA ALA A 269 5.26 12.51 9.28
C ALA A 269 3.79 12.15 9.56
N LEU A 270 3.49 10.88 9.87
CA LEU A 270 2.17 10.39 10.24
C LEU A 270 1.66 11.04 11.53
N GLU A 271 2.49 11.12 12.57
CA GLU A 271 2.15 11.77 13.85
C GLU A 271 1.97 13.29 13.77
N SER A 272 2.45 13.89 12.68
CA SER A 272 2.34 15.32 12.41
C SER A 272 1.31 15.63 11.30
N ASN A 273 0.59 14.61 10.81
CA ASN A 273 -0.35 14.74 9.71
C ASN A 273 -1.65 15.43 10.17
N PRO A 274 -2.26 16.34 9.37
CA PRO A 274 -3.53 16.97 9.72
C PRO A 274 -4.68 15.99 10.05
N SER A 275 -4.64 14.77 9.48
CA SER A 275 -5.62 13.70 9.74
C SER A 275 -5.58 13.12 11.16
N VAL A 276 -4.53 13.41 11.95
CA VAL A 276 -4.42 13.00 13.37
C VAL A 276 -4.52 14.18 14.34
N LEU A 277 -4.88 15.37 13.84
CA LEU A 277 -5.10 16.57 14.67
C LEU A 277 -6.60 16.77 14.90
N PHE A 278 -7.02 16.60 16.15
CA PHE A 278 -8.41 16.81 16.55
C PHE A 278 -8.82 18.28 16.35
N PRO A 279 -10.05 18.56 15.88
CA PRO A 279 -10.56 19.93 15.87
C PRO A 279 -10.78 20.47 17.29
N THR A 280 -11.25 19.61 18.20
CA THR A 280 -11.39 19.86 19.65
C THR A 280 -11.18 18.54 20.41
N PHE A 281 -10.82 18.60 21.70
CA PHE A 281 -10.68 17.40 22.52
C PHE A 281 -11.21 17.64 23.94
N THR A 282 -12.29 16.93 24.31
CA THR A 282 -12.95 17.02 25.62
C THR A 282 -13.15 15.64 26.24
N SER A 283 -13.72 15.56 27.44
CA SER A 283 -14.14 14.28 28.04
C SER A 283 -15.12 13.50 27.17
N SER A 284 -16.00 14.18 26.43
CA SER A 284 -16.89 13.55 25.45
C SER A 284 -16.13 12.97 24.26
N THR A 285 -15.13 13.68 23.73
CA THR A 285 -14.26 13.16 22.68
C THR A 285 -13.49 11.93 23.15
N ALA A 286 -12.95 11.97 24.37
CA ALA A 286 -12.23 10.85 24.97
C ALA A 286 -13.15 9.63 25.18
N TRP A 287 -14.40 9.84 25.60
CA TRP A 287 -15.39 8.77 25.70
C TRP A 287 -15.65 8.09 24.35
N THR A 288 -15.92 8.88 23.30
CA THR A 288 -16.13 8.35 21.94
C THR A 288 -14.91 7.60 21.43
N LEU A 289 -13.71 8.17 21.58
CA LEU A 289 -12.46 7.53 21.19
C LEU A 289 -12.23 6.21 21.94
N GLY A 290 -12.43 6.22 23.26
CA GLY A 290 -12.26 5.05 24.11
C GLY A 290 -13.20 3.90 23.76
N LEU A 291 -14.47 4.21 23.46
CA LEU A 291 -15.44 3.21 22.98
C LEU A 291 -15.07 2.65 21.61
N ALA A 292 -14.70 3.50 20.66
CA ALA A 292 -14.27 3.06 19.33
C ALA A 292 -13.04 2.15 19.39
N LEU A 293 -12.07 2.47 20.27
CA LEU A 293 -10.90 1.63 20.50
C LEU A 293 -11.30 0.25 21.03
N ARG A 294 -12.21 0.22 22.01
CA ARG A 294 -12.70 -1.02 22.59
C ARG A 294 -13.41 -1.88 21.55
N GLU A 295 -14.28 -1.29 20.74
CA GLU A 295 -15.00 -1.98 19.66
C GLU A 295 -14.04 -2.58 18.63
N ARG A 296 -13.05 -1.79 18.19
CA ARG A 296 -12.03 -2.26 17.24
C ARG A 296 -11.20 -3.41 17.79
N ILE A 297 -10.76 -3.34 19.05
CA ILE A 297 -9.97 -4.42 19.65
C ILE A 297 -10.81 -5.70 19.76
N LEU A 298 -12.10 -5.58 20.08
CA LEU A 298 -13.00 -6.73 20.19
C LEU A 298 -13.35 -7.37 18.83
N SER A 299 -13.24 -6.62 17.72
CA SER A 299 -13.46 -7.14 16.36
C SER A 299 -12.25 -7.85 15.76
N LEU A 300 -11.08 -7.79 16.40
CA LEU A 300 -9.89 -8.53 15.96
C LEU A 300 -10.10 -10.05 16.05
N PRO A 301 -9.49 -10.84 15.14
CA PRO A 301 -9.53 -12.30 15.20
C PRO A 301 -9.05 -12.83 16.56
N PRO A 302 -9.65 -13.92 17.11
CA PRO A 302 -9.26 -14.46 18.41
C PRO A 302 -7.77 -14.81 18.55
N THR A 303 -7.09 -15.11 17.45
CA THR A 303 -5.64 -15.40 17.39
C THR A 303 -4.76 -14.16 17.56
N GLN A 304 -5.31 -12.96 17.37
CA GLN A 304 -4.64 -11.67 17.51
C GLN A 304 -5.14 -10.86 18.71
N ARG A 305 -6.28 -11.27 19.30
CA ARG A 305 -6.94 -10.60 20.42
C ARG A 305 -6.36 -11.06 21.75
N LYS A 306 -6.02 -10.10 22.62
CA LYS A 306 -5.62 -10.31 24.02
C LYS A 306 -6.32 -9.31 24.93
N PRO A 307 -6.53 -9.65 26.23
CA PRO A 307 -7.03 -8.69 27.21
C PRO A 307 -6.13 -7.45 27.26
N ALA A 308 -6.73 -6.28 27.01
CA ALA A 308 -6.02 -5.02 26.92
C ALA A 308 -6.67 -3.95 27.79
N LEU A 309 -5.86 -3.02 28.28
CA LEU A 309 -6.30 -1.84 29.02
C LEU A 309 -6.16 -0.60 28.13
N ILE A 310 -7.26 0.14 27.97
CA ILE A 310 -7.31 1.42 27.27
C ILE A 310 -7.32 2.52 28.34
N SER A 311 -6.50 3.55 28.18
CA SER A 311 -6.44 4.72 29.07
C SER A 311 -6.26 6.01 28.27
N ILE A 312 -7.04 7.04 28.59
CA ILE A 312 -6.91 8.37 27.99
C ILE A 312 -6.73 9.39 29.12
N THR A 313 -5.71 10.22 28.97
CA THR A 313 -5.30 11.22 29.98
C THR A 313 -5.18 12.60 29.36
N LEU A 314 -5.48 13.64 30.13
CA LEU A 314 -5.17 15.03 29.76
C LEU A 314 -3.81 15.47 30.34
N THR A 315 -3.16 16.40 29.65
CA THR A 315 -1.94 17.07 30.11
C THR A 315 -2.26 18.32 30.93
N GLY A 316 -1.41 18.71 31.88
CA GLY A 316 -1.50 20.03 32.54
C GLY A 316 -1.39 20.04 34.06
N GLY A 317 -1.23 18.88 34.72
CA GLY A 317 -1.01 18.77 36.16
C GLY A 317 0.23 17.95 36.53
N SER A 318 0.62 17.97 37.80
CA SER A 318 1.71 17.13 38.35
C SER A 318 1.36 15.64 38.31
N GLU A 319 0.07 15.31 38.31
CA GLU A 319 -0.45 13.97 38.09
C GLU A 319 -1.32 13.90 36.83
N PRO A 320 -1.28 12.78 36.09
CA PRO A 320 -2.08 12.61 34.89
C PRO A 320 -3.56 12.45 35.22
N HIS A 321 -4.39 13.35 34.70
CA HIS A 321 -5.84 13.30 34.84
C HIS A 321 -6.42 12.28 33.85
N VAL A 322 -6.76 11.09 34.34
CA VAL A 322 -7.40 10.03 33.55
C VAL A 322 -8.88 10.37 33.35
N ILE A 323 -9.28 10.51 32.08
CA ILE A 323 -10.65 10.88 31.71
C ILE A 323 -11.42 9.75 31.01
N PHE A 324 -10.72 8.66 30.66
CA PHE A 324 -11.32 7.40 30.22
C PHE A 324 -10.39 6.24 30.57
N GLN A 325 -10.94 5.15 31.10
CA GLN A 325 -10.21 3.91 31.31
C GLN A 325 -11.12 2.70 31.20
N CYS A 326 -10.70 1.70 30.43
CA CYS A 326 -11.53 0.52 30.19
C CYS A 326 -10.70 -0.71 29.84
N ALA A 327 -11.00 -1.85 30.47
CA ALA A 327 -10.52 -3.15 30.04
C ALA A 327 -11.38 -3.68 28.88
N THR A 328 -10.75 -4.32 27.90
CA THR A 328 -11.45 -4.84 26.71
C THR A 328 -12.25 -6.11 27.02
N GLU A 329 -11.61 -7.10 27.66
CA GLU A 329 -12.19 -8.39 28.06
C GLU A 329 -11.52 -8.92 29.37
N PRO A 330 -12.07 -9.97 30.02
CA PRO A 330 -11.47 -10.53 31.24
C PRO A 330 -10.02 -10.97 31.04
N GLY A 331 -9.16 -10.71 32.03
CA GLY A 331 -7.76 -11.15 32.01
C GLY A 331 -6.72 -10.03 32.14
N THR A 332 -7.14 -8.76 32.20
CA THR A 332 -6.25 -7.66 32.60
C THR A 332 -5.90 -7.76 34.09
N VAL A 333 -4.66 -7.43 34.44
CA VAL A 333 -4.13 -7.45 35.81
C VAL A 333 -3.53 -6.10 36.20
N ALA A 334 -3.17 -5.91 37.48
CA ALA A 334 -2.61 -4.65 37.96
C ALA A 334 -1.34 -4.19 37.20
N ASP A 335 -0.56 -5.11 36.66
CA ASP A 335 0.61 -4.81 35.83
C ASP A 335 0.27 -4.00 34.57
N ASN A 336 -0.95 -4.14 34.01
CA ASN A 336 -1.38 -3.35 32.86
C ASN A 336 -1.35 -1.85 33.16
N GLU A 337 -1.64 -1.42 34.39
CA GLU A 337 -1.56 0.00 34.81
C GLU A 337 -0.12 0.51 34.82
N VAL A 338 0.83 -0.35 35.22
CA VAL A 338 2.25 -0.01 35.21
C VAL A 338 2.71 0.23 33.78
N TRP A 339 2.32 -0.64 32.84
CA TRP A 339 2.62 -0.46 31.42
C TRP A 339 1.95 0.78 30.83
N VAL A 340 0.67 1.03 31.16
CA VAL A 340 -0.03 2.24 30.71
C VAL A 340 0.70 3.50 31.17
N ARG A 341 1.07 3.57 32.46
CA ARG A 341 1.85 4.68 33.03
C ARG A 341 3.18 4.87 32.29
N ARG A 342 3.94 3.79 32.10
CA ARG A 342 5.26 3.83 31.45
C ARG A 342 5.21 4.32 30.01
N LYS A 343 4.28 3.79 29.21
CA LYS A 343 4.10 4.23 27.82
C LYS A 343 3.60 5.68 27.74
N ARG A 344 2.68 6.08 28.63
CA ARG A 344 2.20 7.48 28.73
C ARG A 344 3.34 8.45 29.02
N ASN A 345 4.18 8.13 30.00
CA ASN A 345 5.30 8.97 30.39
C ASN A 345 6.28 9.21 29.23
N THR A 346 6.48 8.21 28.36
CA THR A 346 7.26 8.36 27.12
C THR A 346 6.65 9.43 26.21
N VAL A 347 5.34 9.38 25.97
CA VAL A 347 4.67 10.38 25.12
C VAL A 347 4.73 11.77 25.73
N LEU A 348 4.48 11.89 27.03
CA LEU A 348 4.53 13.18 27.74
C LEU A 348 5.91 13.82 27.69
N ARG A 349 6.97 13.02 27.84
CA ARG A 349 8.36 13.52 27.91
C ARG A 349 8.92 13.89 26.54
N TRP A 350 8.71 13.04 25.52
CA TRP A 350 9.36 13.21 24.21
C TRP A 350 8.43 13.71 23.12
N GLY A 351 7.15 13.84 23.40
CA GLY A 351 6.20 14.40 22.46
C GLY A 351 5.88 13.49 21.26
N VAL A 352 6.25 12.22 21.30
CA VAL A 352 6.06 11.26 20.20
C VAL A 352 5.44 9.98 20.72
N SER A 353 4.79 9.20 19.86
CA SER A 353 4.29 7.90 20.28
C SER A 353 5.41 7.03 20.84
N SER A 354 5.06 6.12 21.74
CA SER A 354 6.02 5.16 22.28
C SER A 354 6.62 4.30 21.17
N TRP A 355 5.85 3.99 20.12
CA TRP A 355 6.32 3.25 18.95
C TRP A 355 7.32 4.03 18.10
N LEU A 356 7.04 5.30 17.78
CA LEU A 356 7.98 6.15 17.05
C LEU A 356 9.27 6.33 17.84
N MET A 357 9.20 6.47 19.17
CA MET A 357 10.40 6.50 20.00
C MET A 357 11.23 5.22 19.85
N ARG A 358 10.61 4.04 19.90
CA ARG A 358 11.32 2.76 19.68
C ARG A 358 11.95 2.69 18.30
N GLN A 359 11.23 3.08 17.26
CA GLN A 359 11.76 3.09 15.89
C GLN A 359 12.94 4.08 15.72
N LYS A 360 12.87 5.24 16.38
CA LYS A 360 14.01 6.17 16.48
C LYS A 360 15.18 5.54 17.23
N MET A 361 14.93 4.76 18.28
CA MET A 361 15.98 4.09 19.04
C MET A 361 16.65 2.98 18.24
N LEU A 362 15.88 2.10 17.59
CA LEU A 362 16.41 1.05 16.71
C LEU A 362 17.29 1.65 15.62
N SER A 363 16.78 2.65 14.89
CA SER A 363 17.52 3.30 13.81
C SER A 363 18.75 4.09 14.26
N SER A 364 18.75 4.72 15.44
CA SER A 364 19.86 5.58 15.88
C SER A 364 20.89 4.89 16.77
N SER A 365 20.57 3.73 17.35
CA SER A 365 21.49 3.00 18.24
C SER A 365 22.11 1.77 17.62
N GLY A 366 21.54 1.24 16.52
CA GLY A 366 21.95 -0.04 15.93
C GLY A 366 21.74 -1.24 16.87
N ALA A 367 20.94 -1.06 17.92
CA ALA A 367 20.65 -2.12 18.89
C ALA A 367 19.59 -3.08 18.36
N GLU A 368 19.79 -4.37 18.63
CA GLU A 368 18.80 -5.40 18.37
C GLU A 368 17.47 -5.12 19.08
N ALA A 369 16.38 -5.66 18.55
CA ALA A 369 15.03 -5.43 19.09
C ALA A 369 14.87 -5.87 20.56
N SER A 370 15.64 -6.86 20.99
CA SER A 370 15.73 -7.36 22.37
C SER A 370 16.46 -6.39 23.31
N GLU A 371 17.38 -5.57 22.80
CA GLU A 371 18.26 -4.70 23.59
C GLU A 371 17.88 -3.22 23.52
N VAL A 372 16.93 -2.85 22.67
CA VAL A 372 16.56 -1.46 22.40
C VAL A 372 16.11 -0.68 23.65
N GLU A 373 15.45 -1.32 24.62
CA GLU A 373 15.08 -0.69 25.89
C GLU A 373 16.33 -0.33 26.72
N ALA A 374 17.32 -1.21 26.75
CA ALA A 374 18.60 -0.93 27.41
C ALA A 374 19.36 0.20 26.69
N ALA A 375 19.33 0.21 25.36
CA ALA A 375 19.90 1.31 24.57
C ALA A 375 19.19 2.64 24.83
N PHE A 376 17.86 2.62 25.00
CA PHE A 376 17.05 3.79 25.34
C PHE A 376 17.40 4.35 26.72
N VAL A 377 17.47 3.48 27.74
CA VAL A 377 17.87 3.87 29.11
C VAL A 377 19.27 4.49 29.11
N ARG A 378 20.24 3.87 28.41
CA ARG A 378 21.60 4.40 28.29
C ARG A 378 21.61 5.77 27.60
N LYS A 379 20.90 5.91 26.48
CA LYS A 379 20.90 7.14 25.67
C LYS A 379 20.33 8.34 26.43
N PHE A 380 19.31 8.12 27.25
CA PHE A 380 18.63 9.19 27.99
C PHE A 380 19.02 9.28 29.46
N ALA A 381 20.05 8.55 29.90
CA ALA A 381 20.63 8.59 31.25
C ALA A 381 19.58 8.52 32.37
N LEU A 382 18.61 7.61 32.25
CA LEU A 382 17.58 7.43 33.27
C LEU A 382 18.23 6.78 34.53
N THR A 383 17.90 7.21 35.77
CA THR A 383 18.38 6.65 37.09
C THR A 383 17.38 5.81 37.93
N SER A 384 17.79 4.69 38.59
CA SER A 384 16.92 3.82 39.45
C SER A 384 16.87 4.22 40.89
N THR A 385 15.74 3.95 41.53
CA THR A 385 15.58 4.06 42.99
C THR A 385 15.79 2.73 43.75
N GLY A 386 16.11 1.61 43.08
CA GLY A 386 16.12 0.27 43.70
C GLY A 386 17.27 -0.67 43.33
N GLY A 387 18.45 -0.17 42.97
CA GLY A 387 19.59 -1.05 42.63
C GLY A 387 19.49 -1.72 41.24
N GLY A 388 18.71 -1.15 40.33
CA GLY A 388 18.66 -1.53 38.91
C GLY A 388 18.11 -0.38 38.05
N GLY A 389 18.98 0.33 37.33
CA GLY A 389 18.76 1.59 36.57
C GLY A 389 17.33 1.88 36.06
N ALA A 390 16.57 2.79 36.67
CA ALA A 390 15.58 3.75 36.13
C ALA A 390 14.51 3.39 35.11
N ALA A 391 14.52 2.15 34.67
CA ALA A 391 13.80 1.72 33.50
C ALA A 391 12.30 1.58 33.78
N ASP A 392 11.88 1.72 35.04
CA ASP A 392 10.53 1.40 35.52
C ASP A 392 9.49 2.53 35.27
N GLU A 393 9.92 3.73 34.87
CA GLU A 393 9.01 4.86 34.65
C GLU A 393 8.65 5.11 33.19
N PHE A 394 9.42 4.55 32.25
CA PHE A 394 9.23 4.76 30.82
C PHE A 394 9.19 3.42 30.09
N ALA A 395 8.48 3.37 28.97
CA ALA A 395 8.47 2.23 28.06
C ALA A 395 8.31 2.73 26.63
N ILE A 396 9.07 2.16 25.72
CA ILE A 396 9.01 2.50 24.29
C ILE A 396 8.30 1.40 23.48
N HIS A 397 7.59 0.49 24.14
CA HIS A 397 6.67 -0.43 23.46
C HIS A 397 5.48 0.33 22.88
N GLY A 398 5.01 -0.06 21.68
CA GLY A 398 3.92 0.62 20.99
C GLY A 398 2.60 0.66 21.79
N GLY A 399 1.69 1.53 21.37
CA GLY A 399 0.35 1.67 21.98
C GLY A 399 0.06 2.96 22.72
N ALA A 400 1.07 3.80 23.03
CA ALA A 400 0.80 5.16 23.51
C ALA A 400 0.97 6.17 22.38
N PHE A 401 -0.01 7.07 22.22
CA PHE A 401 -0.07 8.04 21.14
C PHE A 401 -0.43 9.45 21.64
N PRO A 402 0.24 10.51 21.13
CA PRO A 402 -0.04 11.88 21.51
C PRO A 402 -1.36 12.39 20.95
N ILE A 403 -2.17 13.04 21.80
CA ILE A 403 -3.40 13.72 21.39
C ILE A 403 -3.07 15.19 21.17
N ARG A 404 -3.36 15.69 19.98
CA ARG A 404 -3.12 17.07 19.56
C ARG A 404 -4.40 17.71 19.03
N VAL A 405 -4.52 19.01 19.23
CA VAL A 405 -5.64 19.82 18.75
C VAL A 405 -5.14 20.86 17.76
N ARG A 406 -5.89 21.09 16.68
CA ARG A 406 -5.54 22.07 15.64
C ARG A 406 -5.40 23.46 16.26
N GLY A 407 -4.29 24.14 15.94
CA GLY A 407 -4.00 25.47 16.45
C GLY A 407 -3.60 25.53 17.94
N VAL A 408 -3.38 24.38 18.59
CA VAL A 408 -2.85 24.30 19.95
C VAL A 408 -1.43 23.76 19.88
N ASP A 409 -0.47 24.48 20.45
CA ASP A 409 0.91 24.04 20.52
C ASP A 409 1.07 22.93 21.56
N GLY A 410 1.75 21.85 21.15
CA GLY A 410 2.06 20.72 22.02
C GLY A 410 0.98 19.65 22.07
N ILE A 411 1.07 18.81 23.10
CA ILE A 411 0.18 17.68 23.35
C ILE A 411 -0.83 18.09 24.41
N VAL A 412 -2.11 17.79 24.18
CA VAL A 412 -3.21 18.07 25.13
C VAL A 412 -3.62 16.84 25.95
N GLY A 413 -3.21 15.65 25.50
CA GLY A 413 -3.51 14.39 26.17
C GLY A 413 -2.73 13.21 25.60
N VAL A 414 -2.87 12.05 26.21
CA VAL A 414 -2.25 10.80 25.74
C VAL A 414 -3.28 9.70 25.79
N VAL A 415 -3.41 8.97 24.68
CA VAL A 415 -4.16 7.72 24.62
C VAL A 415 -3.18 6.55 24.67
N VAL A 416 -3.50 5.53 25.44
CA VAL A 416 -2.70 4.32 25.61
C VAL A 416 -3.57 3.08 25.46
N VAL A 417 -3.11 2.13 24.65
CA VAL A 417 -3.57 0.74 24.61
C VAL A 417 -2.43 -0.15 25.10
N SER A 418 -2.75 -1.07 26.01
CA SER A 418 -1.78 -1.99 26.58
C SER A 418 -2.34 -3.41 26.69
N GLY A 419 -1.90 -4.29 25.80
CA GLY A 419 -2.24 -5.72 25.83
C GLY A 419 -2.01 -6.46 24.51
N LEU A 420 -1.87 -5.75 23.38
CA LEU A 420 -1.59 -6.36 22.07
C LEU A 420 -0.07 -6.40 21.81
N LYS A 421 0.34 -6.96 20.67
CA LYS A 421 1.74 -6.88 20.24
C LYS A 421 2.08 -5.45 19.85
N GLN A 422 3.34 -5.07 20.04
CA GLN A 422 3.81 -3.67 20.06
C GLN A 422 3.34 -2.83 18.86
N GLU A 423 3.55 -3.28 17.63
CA GLU A 423 3.07 -2.57 16.44
C GLU A 423 1.54 -2.54 16.33
N ASP A 424 0.86 -3.64 16.69
CA ASP A 424 -0.60 -3.77 16.61
C ASP A 424 -1.27 -2.78 17.56
N ASP A 425 -0.73 -2.65 18.78
CA ASP A 425 -1.10 -1.66 19.80
C ASP A 425 -1.06 -0.23 19.21
N HIS A 426 -0.02 0.11 18.43
CA HIS A 426 0.12 1.43 17.83
C HIS A 426 -0.82 1.64 16.64
N GLN A 427 -0.92 0.66 15.74
CA GLN A 427 -1.74 0.74 14.54
C GLN A 427 -3.23 0.90 14.88
N VAL A 428 -3.73 0.11 15.82
CA VAL A 428 -5.13 0.21 16.31
C VAL A 428 -5.44 1.62 16.81
N VAL A 429 -4.51 2.24 17.53
CA VAL A 429 -4.68 3.59 18.07
C VAL A 429 -4.73 4.63 16.95
N VAL A 430 -3.77 4.59 16.02
CA VAL A 430 -3.69 5.57 14.92
C VAL A 430 -4.91 5.50 14.00
N GLU A 431 -5.32 4.30 13.60
CA GLU A 431 -6.50 4.13 12.74
C GLU A 431 -7.77 4.64 13.42
N THR A 432 -7.96 4.30 14.70
CA THR A 432 -9.16 4.74 15.44
C THR A 432 -9.18 6.24 15.65
N VAL A 433 -8.03 6.85 15.94
CA VAL A 433 -7.92 8.32 16.03
C VAL A 433 -8.32 8.97 14.72
N ARG A 434 -7.83 8.49 13.58
CA ARG A 434 -8.19 9.01 12.25
C ARG A 434 -9.67 8.88 11.95
N GLU A 435 -10.26 7.73 12.24
CA GLU A 435 -11.69 7.50 12.02
C GLU A 435 -12.57 8.37 12.90
N VAL A 436 -12.20 8.56 14.17
CA VAL A 436 -12.94 9.44 15.08
C VAL A 436 -12.83 10.89 14.59
N ILE A 437 -11.64 11.35 14.19
CA ILE A 437 -11.45 12.70 13.64
C ILE A 437 -12.24 12.89 12.35
N ALA A 438 -12.30 11.89 11.46
CA ALA A 438 -13.06 11.98 10.21
C ALA A 438 -14.58 12.09 10.42
N LYS A 439 -15.08 11.69 11.61
CA LYS A 439 -16.49 11.78 12.00
C LYS A 439 -16.82 13.05 12.80
N MET A 440 -15.82 13.87 13.15
CA MET A 440 -15.96 15.15 13.87
C MET A 440 -15.91 16.32 12.90
#